data_AF-A0A9W5PCM1-F1
#
_entry.id   AF-A0A9W5PCM1-F1
#
_cell.length_a   1.000
_cell.length_b   1.000
_cell.length_c   1.000
_cell.angle_alpha   90.00
_cell.angle_beta   90.00
_cell.angle_gamma   90.00
#
_symmetry.space_group_name_H-M   'P 1'
#
loop_
_entity.id
_entity.type
_entity.pdbx_description
1 polymer ?
#
loop_
_entity_poly.entity_id
_entity_poly.type
_entity_poly.pdbx_seq_one_letter_code
_entity_poly.pdbx_strand_id
1 'polypeptide(L)'
;MGDYLSHLEEYVKNLYSRLGITSPHHIDMLKIAQDLDIWVHFEDMGSMMVKYDGMYSIVLNQKKSREEQWEDFGHELCHVLKHAGNHFQMNKLFRELQEFQANQFMYHFCVPTFMLLQMELPQWRSQALATIATVFRVTKEFAEKRLEMFERRKAGIQFQKRLAYLLSHKRPNAYEEVDQQHLQVAEEKALYQIGKYS
;
A
#
# COMPACT_ATOMS: atom_id res chain seq x y z
N MET A 1 1.17 2.41 17.72
CA MET A 1 0.67 3.58 16.95
C MET A 1 0.77 3.21 15.48
N GLY A 2 -0.35 2.81 14.88
CA GLY A 2 -0.38 1.93 13.70
C GLY A 2 0.15 2.58 12.42
N ASP A 3 0.85 1.78 11.60
CA ASP A 3 1.15 2.16 10.23
C ASP A 3 -0.17 2.22 9.45
N TYR A 4 -0.59 3.44 9.09
CA TYR A 4 -1.80 3.64 8.31
C TYR A 4 -1.64 2.98 6.92
N LEU A 5 -2.55 2.08 6.58
CA LEU A 5 -2.64 1.50 5.24
C LEU A 5 -3.18 2.57 4.27
N SER A 6 -2.71 2.50 3.02
CA SER A 6 -3.31 3.28 1.93
C SER A 6 -4.72 2.76 1.62
N HIS A 7 -5.51 3.54 0.88
CA HIS A 7 -6.84 3.09 0.45
C HIS A 7 -6.82 1.76 -0.30
N LEU A 8 -5.82 1.52 -1.14
CA LEU A 8 -5.66 0.25 -1.85
C LEU A 8 -5.34 -0.90 -0.90
N GLU A 9 -4.41 -0.70 0.02
CA GLU A 9 -4.02 -1.72 1.00
C GLU A 9 -5.17 -2.05 1.97
N GLU A 10 -5.93 -1.04 2.38
CA GLU A 10 -7.12 -1.22 3.21
C GLU A 10 -8.23 -1.94 2.43
N TYR A 11 -8.41 -1.61 1.15
CA TYR A 11 -9.34 -2.34 0.27
C TYR A 11 -8.97 -3.82 0.16
N VAL A 12 -7.70 -4.14 -0.08
CA VAL A 12 -7.21 -5.53 -0.14
C VAL A 12 -7.42 -6.22 1.21
N LYS A 13 -7.07 -5.59 2.32
CA LYS A 13 -7.28 -6.15 3.66
C LYS A 13 -8.76 -6.46 3.93
N ASN A 14 -9.66 -5.56 3.54
CA ASN A 14 -11.10 -5.76 3.71
C ASN A 14 -11.64 -6.85 2.78
N LEU A 15 -11.13 -6.96 1.55
CA LEU A 15 -11.47 -8.05 0.64
C LEU A 15 -11.07 -9.40 1.25
N TYR A 16 -9.81 -9.54 1.67
CA TYR A 16 -9.31 -10.74 2.35
C TYR A 16 -10.14 -11.08 3.60
N SER A 17 -10.48 -10.09 4.41
CA SER A 17 -11.29 -10.29 5.62
C SER A 17 -12.70 -10.81 5.30
N ARG A 18 -13.35 -10.30 4.26
CA ARG A 18 -14.68 -10.79 3.82
C ARG A 18 -14.63 -12.21 3.28
N LEU A 19 -13.50 -12.61 2.68
CA LEU A 19 -13.26 -13.96 2.20
C LEU A 19 -12.77 -14.91 3.33
N GLY A 20 -12.64 -14.44 4.57
CA GLY A 20 -12.14 -15.24 5.69
C GLY A 20 -10.64 -15.56 5.63
N ILE A 21 -9.88 -14.85 4.79
CA ILE A 21 -8.45 -15.10 4.57
C ILE A 21 -7.63 -14.21 5.48
N THR A 22 -7.11 -14.79 6.57
CA THR A 22 -6.37 -14.07 7.61
C THR A 22 -4.87 -14.38 7.64
N SER A 23 -4.42 -15.41 6.90
CA SER A 23 -3.03 -15.87 6.85
C SER A 23 -2.66 -16.29 5.41
N PRO A 24 -1.38 -16.18 4.99
CA PRO A 24 -0.94 -16.63 3.66
C PRO A 24 -1.29 -18.08 3.34
N HIS A 25 -1.33 -18.96 4.35
CA HIS A 25 -1.68 -20.37 4.15
C HIS A 25 -3.15 -20.60 3.79
N HIS A 26 -4.03 -19.62 4.06
CA HIS A 26 -5.43 -19.67 3.66
C HIS A 26 -5.64 -19.22 2.20
N ILE A 27 -4.60 -18.70 1.53
CA ILE A 27 -4.70 -18.25 0.15
C ILE A 27 -4.85 -19.47 -0.76
N ASP A 28 -6.01 -19.53 -1.41
CA ASP A 28 -6.31 -20.48 -2.46
C ASP A 28 -7.04 -19.72 -3.58
N MET A 29 -6.40 -19.67 -4.75
CA MET A 29 -6.89 -18.96 -5.93
C MET A 29 -8.28 -19.42 -6.36
N LEU A 30 -8.51 -20.74 -6.39
CA LEU A 30 -9.78 -21.30 -6.86
C LEU A 30 -10.89 -21.08 -5.82
N LYS A 31 -10.54 -21.14 -4.54
CA LYS A 31 -11.49 -20.81 -3.47
C LYS A 31 -11.91 -19.34 -3.52
N ILE A 32 -10.95 -18.43 -3.69
CA ILE A 32 -11.22 -17.00 -3.86
C ILE A 32 -12.16 -16.77 -5.05
N ALA A 33 -11.88 -17.40 -6.20
CA ALA A 33 -12.72 -17.27 -7.38
C ALA A 33 -14.14 -17.78 -7.12
N GLN A 34 -14.28 -18.95 -6.49
CA GLN A 34 -15.58 -19.51 -6.10
C GLN A 34 -16.38 -18.57 -5.19
N ASP A 35 -15.74 -18.02 -4.16
CA ASP A 35 -16.40 -17.12 -3.19
C ASP A 35 -16.82 -15.77 -3.81
N LEU A 36 -16.25 -15.44 -4.98
CA LEU A 36 -16.58 -14.25 -5.75
C LEU A 36 -17.47 -14.55 -6.98
N ASP A 37 -17.94 -15.79 -7.14
CA ASP A 37 -18.73 -16.26 -8.29
C ASP A 37 -18.03 -16.03 -9.64
N ILE A 38 -16.73 -16.35 -9.68
CA ILE A 38 -15.85 -16.23 -10.85
C ILE A 38 -15.43 -17.62 -11.31
N TRP A 39 -15.59 -17.89 -12.60
CA TRP A 39 -15.10 -19.11 -13.23
C TRP A 39 -13.64 -18.96 -13.61
N VAL A 40 -12.82 -19.99 -13.36
CA VAL A 40 -11.40 -19.99 -13.74
C VAL A 40 -11.16 -21.05 -14.79
N HIS A 41 -10.60 -20.64 -15.92
CA HIS A 41 -10.23 -21.51 -17.03
C HIS A 41 -8.71 -21.49 -17.22
N PHE A 42 -8.14 -22.61 -17.67
CA PHE A 42 -6.72 -22.72 -17.98
C PHE A 42 -6.60 -23.06 -19.47
N GLU A 43 -6.06 -22.13 -20.25
CA GLU A 43 -6.07 -22.23 -21.71
C GLU A 43 -4.69 -21.88 -22.30
N ASP A 44 -4.43 -22.33 -23.54
CA ASP A 44 -3.19 -22.00 -24.28
C ASP A 44 -3.27 -20.61 -24.94
N MET A 45 -3.50 -19.58 -24.13
CA MET A 45 -3.56 -18.18 -24.57
C MET A 45 -3.12 -17.21 -23.47
N GLY A 46 -3.03 -15.93 -23.79
CA GLY A 46 -2.78 -14.88 -22.79
C GLY A 46 -3.88 -14.84 -21.74
N SER A 47 -3.51 -14.64 -20.48
CA SER A 47 -4.46 -14.49 -19.39
C SER A 47 -5.32 -13.25 -19.60
N MET A 48 -6.61 -13.35 -19.28
CA MET A 48 -7.58 -12.28 -19.46
C MET A 48 -8.86 -12.49 -18.65
N MET A 49 -9.54 -11.40 -18.31
CA MET A 49 -10.91 -11.40 -17.82
C MET A 49 -11.91 -11.40 -18.98
N VAL A 50 -12.96 -12.21 -18.85
CA VAL A 50 -14.10 -12.28 -19.77
C VAL A 50 -15.39 -12.11 -18.98
N LYS A 51 -16.35 -11.38 -19.55
CA LYS A 51 -17.71 -11.30 -19.03
C LYS A 51 -18.70 -11.75 -20.09
N TYR A 52 -19.48 -12.79 -19.80
CA TYR A 52 -20.51 -13.31 -20.69
C TYR A 52 -21.81 -13.53 -19.91
N ASP A 53 -22.93 -13.04 -20.44
CA ASP A 53 -24.26 -13.14 -19.82
C ASP A 53 -24.31 -12.76 -18.32
N GLY A 54 -23.58 -11.70 -17.95
CA GLY A 54 -23.50 -11.23 -16.57
C GLY A 54 -22.53 -12.00 -15.67
N MET A 55 -22.06 -13.17 -16.09
CA MET A 55 -21.09 -13.99 -15.36
C MET A 55 -19.64 -13.60 -15.70
N TYR A 56 -18.78 -13.60 -14.69
CA TYR A 56 -17.35 -13.32 -14.86
C TYR A 56 -16.54 -14.61 -14.96
N SER A 57 -15.52 -14.56 -15.80
CA SER A 57 -14.56 -15.64 -15.97
C SER A 57 -13.16 -15.06 -16.09
N ILE A 58 -12.18 -15.73 -15.50
CA ILE A 58 -10.76 -15.44 -15.66
C ILE A 58 -10.14 -16.61 -16.41
N VAL A 59 -9.56 -16.32 -17.56
CA VAL A 59 -8.75 -17.27 -18.32
C VAL A 59 -7.30 -17.05 -17.91
N LEU A 60 -6.61 -18.12 -17.50
CA LEU A 60 -5.21 -18.12 -17.13
C LEU A 60 -4.41 -18.93 -18.16
N ASN A 61 -3.22 -18.45 -18.51
CA ASN A 61 -2.34 -19.17 -19.41
C ASN A 61 -1.86 -20.49 -18.76
N GLN A 62 -2.26 -21.62 -19.33
CA GLN A 62 -1.92 -22.94 -18.77
C GLN A 62 -0.44 -23.29 -18.87
N LYS A 63 0.33 -22.62 -19.73
CA LYS A 63 1.78 -22.84 -19.90
C LYS A 63 2.63 -22.10 -18.86
N LYS A 64 2.05 -21.17 -18.12
CA LYS A 64 2.71 -20.45 -17.04
C LYS A 64 2.84 -21.31 -15.78
N SER A 65 3.84 -21.00 -14.95
CA SER A 65 3.99 -21.58 -13.62
C SER A 65 2.79 -21.25 -12.71
N ARG A 66 2.65 -21.95 -11.58
CA ARG A 66 1.57 -21.68 -10.62
C ARG A 66 1.69 -20.28 -10.01
N GLU A 67 2.91 -19.84 -9.78
CA GLU A 67 3.26 -18.52 -9.29
C GLU A 67 2.83 -17.43 -10.28
N GLU A 68 3.21 -17.57 -11.55
CA GLU A 68 2.80 -16.62 -12.60
C GLU A 68 1.28 -16.64 -12.86
N GLN A 69 0.63 -17.81 -12.74
CA GLN A 69 -0.84 -17.91 -12.82
C GLN A 69 -1.53 -17.18 -11.66
N TRP A 70 -0.95 -17.25 -10.45
CA TRP A 70 -1.47 -16.51 -9.28
C TRP A 70 -1.32 -15.00 -9.45
N GLU A 71 -0.19 -14.56 -9.99
CA GLU A 71 0.06 -13.15 -10.32
C GLU A 71 -0.92 -12.65 -11.39
N ASP A 72 -1.08 -13.39 -12.49
CA ASP A 72 -2.06 -13.08 -13.54
C ASP A 72 -3.49 -13.04 -12.98
N PHE A 73 -3.87 -14.01 -12.14
CA PHE A 73 -5.17 -14.01 -11.48
C PHE A 73 -5.39 -12.73 -10.66
N GLY A 74 -4.38 -12.28 -9.90
CA GLY A 74 -4.45 -11.03 -9.15
C GLY A 74 -4.67 -9.81 -10.05
N HIS A 75 -4.05 -9.77 -11.22
CA HIS A 75 -4.25 -8.72 -12.22
C HIS A 75 -5.69 -8.75 -12.77
N GLU A 76 -6.12 -9.89 -13.30
CA GLU A 76 -7.46 -10.05 -13.91
C GLU A 76 -8.60 -9.85 -12.91
N LEU A 77 -8.38 -10.24 -11.65
CA LEU A 77 -9.32 -10.00 -10.57
C LEU A 77 -9.57 -8.50 -10.35
N CYS A 78 -8.57 -7.63 -10.54
CA CYS A 78 -8.78 -6.20 -10.48
C CYS A 78 -9.79 -5.73 -11.54
N HIS A 79 -9.66 -6.26 -12.76
CA HIS A 79 -10.58 -5.96 -13.86
C HIS A 79 -12.01 -6.40 -13.54
N VAL A 80 -12.18 -7.59 -12.96
CA VAL A 80 -13.50 -8.06 -12.47
C VAL A 80 -14.07 -7.10 -11.43
N LEU A 81 -13.29 -6.74 -10.41
CA LEU A 81 -13.77 -5.98 -9.25
C LEU A 81 -14.01 -4.50 -9.53
N LYS A 82 -13.29 -3.89 -10.49
CA LYS A 82 -13.29 -2.44 -10.71
C LYS A 82 -13.76 -2.00 -12.09
N HIS A 83 -13.70 -2.84 -13.12
CA HIS A 83 -13.76 -2.39 -14.51
C HIS A 83 -14.80 -3.14 -15.36
N ALA A 84 -16.02 -3.27 -14.83
CA ALA A 84 -17.20 -3.69 -15.58
C ALA A 84 -17.68 -2.59 -16.56
N GLY A 85 -16.86 -2.21 -17.54
CA GLY A 85 -17.14 -1.14 -18.51
C GLY A 85 -16.92 -1.56 -19.95
N ASN A 86 -17.72 -1.03 -20.88
CA ASN A 86 -17.67 -1.38 -22.29
C ASN A 86 -16.40 -0.78 -22.95
N HIS A 87 -15.40 -1.62 -23.24
CA HIS A 87 -14.05 -1.20 -23.67
C HIS A 87 -13.99 -0.56 -25.07
N PHE A 88 -15.06 -0.65 -25.86
CA PHE A 88 -15.09 -0.25 -27.27
C PHE A 88 -15.02 1.27 -27.53
N GLN A 89 -15.12 2.12 -26.50
CA GLN A 89 -15.04 3.58 -26.65
C GLN A 89 -14.02 4.25 -25.71
N MET A 90 -13.13 3.46 -25.07
CA MET A 90 -12.21 4.01 -24.08
C MET A 90 -10.97 4.61 -24.73
N ASN A 91 -10.66 5.86 -24.41
CA ASN A 91 -9.45 6.51 -24.92
C ASN A 91 -8.18 5.78 -24.41
N LYS A 92 -7.04 5.97 -25.09
CA LYS A 92 -5.78 5.30 -24.76
C LYS A 92 -5.32 5.55 -23.32
N LEU A 93 -5.43 6.79 -22.84
CA LEU A 93 -4.98 7.18 -21.50
C LEU A 93 -5.77 6.48 -20.38
N PHE A 94 -7.08 6.30 -20.56
CA PHE A 94 -7.91 5.58 -19.60
C PHE A 94 -7.56 4.09 -19.54
N ARG A 95 -7.23 3.47 -20.67
CA ARG A 95 -6.75 2.07 -20.69
C ARG A 95 -5.42 1.94 -19.96
N GLU A 96 -4.46 2.81 -20.23
CA GLU A 96 -3.17 2.82 -19.52
C GLU A 96 -3.34 3.02 -18.01
N LEU A 97 -4.29 3.86 -17.59
CA LEU A 97 -4.62 4.04 -16.18
C LEU A 97 -5.22 2.77 -15.56
N GLN A 98 -6.13 2.08 -16.25
CA GLN A 98 -6.71 0.82 -15.76
C GLN A 98 -5.66 -0.28 -15.61
N GLU A 99 -4.79 -0.44 -16.61
CA GLU A 99 -3.66 -1.37 -16.55
C GLU A 99 -2.71 -1.04 -15.39
N PHE A 100 -2.42 0.25 -15.18
CA PHE A 100 -1.63 0.68 -14.03
C PHE A 100 -2.31 0.31 -12.71
N GLN A 101 -3.63 0.56 -12.59
CA GLN A 101 -4.41 0.22 -11.39
C GLN A 101 -4.46 -1.29 -11.14
N ALA A 102 -4.65 -2.09 -12.19
CA ALA A 102 -4.63 -3.55 -12.12
C ALA A 102 -3.26 -4.06 -11.67
N ASN A 103 -2.17 -3.53 -12.20
CA ASN A 103 -0.82 -3.86 -11.76
C ASN A 103 -0.57 -3.50 -10.29
N GLN A 104 -0.97 -2.30 -9.85
CA GLN A 104 -0.82 -1.93 -8.44
C GLN A 104 -1.65 -2.86 -7.53
N PHE A 105 -2.90 -3.14 -7.91
CA PHE A 105 -3.75 -4.06 -7.17
C PHE A 105 -3.12 -5.45 -7.09
N MET A 106 -2.65 -6.01 -8.21
CA MET A 106 -2.00 -7.32 -8.30
C MET A 106 -0.88 -7.47 -7.26
N TYR A 107 0.06 -6.51 -7.19
CA TYR A 107 1.15 -6.54 -6.21
C TYR A 107 0.64 -6.54 -4.76
N HIS A 108 -0.33 -5.67 -4.46
CA HIS A 108 -0.88 -5.57 -3.12
C HIS A 108 -1.79 -6.75 -2.76
N PHE A 109 -2.44 -7.37 -3.74
CA PHE A 109 -3.34 -8.51 -3.55
C PHE A 109 -2.58 -9.82 -3.37
N CYS A 110 -1.58 -10.09 -4.21
CA CYS A 110 -0.81 -11.34 -4.15
C CYS A 110 0.14 -11.36 -2.94
N VAL A 111 0.60 -10.20 -2.49
CA VAL A 111 1.46 -10.05 -1.31
C VAL A 111 0.93 -8.88 -0.45
N PRO A 112 -0.06 -9.14 0.43
CA PRO A 112 -0.74 -8.10 1.19
C PRO A 112 0.15 -7.40 2.21
N THR A 113 0.09 -6.06 2.24
CA THR A 113 0.87 -5.25 3.21
C THR A 113 0.55 -5.63 4.66
N PHE A 114 -0.72 -5.89 4.98
CA PHE A 114 -1.10 -6.23 6.35
C PHE A 114 -0.51 -7.57 6.82
N MET A 115 -0.28 -8.52 5.90
CA MET A 115 0.42 -9.77 6.21
C MET A 115 1.93 -9.56 6.28
N LEU A 116 2.52 -8.79 5.36
CA LEU A 116 3.96 -8.43 5.42
C LEU A 116 4.34 -7.75 6.74
N LEU A 117 3.47 -6.89 7.28
CA LEU A 117 3.70 -6.21 8.56
C LEU A 117 3.71 -7.17 9.76
N GLN A 118 3.13 -8.37 9.61
CA GLN A 118 3.09 -9.41 10.65
C GLN A 118 4.23 -10.43 10.52
N MET A 119 5.01 -10.38 9.43
CA MET A 119 6.10 -11.30 9.18
C MET A 119 7.40 -10.84 9.83
N GLU A 120 8.12 -11.79 10.43
CA GLU A 120 9.51 -11.61 10.81
C GLU A 120 10.40 -11.96 9.61
N LEU A 121 10.84 -10.94 8.87
CA LEU A 121 11.69 -11.14 7.71
C LEU A 121 13.16 -11.32 8.14
N PRO A 122 13.89 -12.28 7.52
CA PRO A 122 15.33 -12.42 7.71
C PRO A 122 16.10 -11.12 7.46
N GLN A 123 17.22 -10.95 8.16
CA GLN A 123 18.10 -9.78 8.00
C GLN A 123 18.67 -9.67 6.58
N TRP A 124 18.99 -10.80 5.95
CA TRP A 124 19.56 -10.84 4.61
C TRP A 124 18.47 -10.69 3.56
N ARG A 125 18.59 -9.66 2.70
CA ARG A 125 17.59 -9.36 1.66
C ARG A 125 17.26 -10.57 0.78
N SER A 126 18.27 -11.31 0.33
CA SER A 126 18.07 -12.49 -0.52
C SER A 126 17.23 -13.58 0.18
N GLN A 127 17.43 -13.77 1.48
CA GLN A 127 16.62 -14.70 2.28
C GLN A 127 15.21 -14.16 2.48
N ALA A 128 15.04 -12.87 2.76
CA ALA A 128 13.73 -12.24 2.87
C ALA A 128 12.92 -12.36 1.56
N LEU A 129 13.55 -12.15 0.40
CA LEU A 129 12.93 -12.35 -0.90
C LEU A 129 12.50 -13.80 -1.12
N ALA A 130 13.37 -14.76 -0.80
CA ALA A 130 13.04 -16.17 -0.88
C ALA A 130 11.86 -16.52 0.04
N THR A 131 11.86 -16.02 1.28
CA THR A 131 10.75 -16.21 2.22
C THR A 131 9.43 -15.63 1.68
N ILE A 132 9.44 -14.41 1.16
CA ILE A 132 8.23 -13.77 0.59
C ILE A 132 7.72 -14.58 -0.61
N ALA A 133 8.61 -14.91 -1.56
CA ALA A 133 8.25 -15.69 -2.75
C ALA A 133 7.61 -17.03 -2.38
N THR A 134 8.21 -17.76 -1.43
CA THR A 134 7.69 -19.05 -0.96
C THR A 134 6.36 -18.91 -0.20
N VAL A 135 6.25 -17.97 0.74
CA VAL A 135 5.07 -17.81 1.59
C VAL A 135 3.84 -17.39 0.77
N PHE A 136 4.02 -16.48 -0.18
CA PHE A 136 2.93 -15.94 -1.00
C PHE A 136 2.78 -16.65 -2.36
N ARG A 137 3.63 -17.63 -2.64
CA ARG A 137 3.62 -18.43 -3.89
C ARG A 137 3.67 -17.52 -5.14
N VAL A 138 4.62 -16.60 -5.13
CA VAL A 138 4.90 -15.68 -6.24
C VAL A 138 6.33 -15.91 -6.74
N THR A 139 6.62 -15.43 -7.94
CA THR A 139 7.97 -15.44 -8.51
C THR A 139 8.93 -14.58 -7.68
N LYS A 140 10.24 -14.83 -7.82
CA LYS A 140 11.25 -14.05 -7.08
C LYS A 140 11.27 -12.60 -7.53
N GLU A 141 11.10 -12.39 -8.83
CA GLU A 141 11.03 -11.10 -9.49
C GLU A 141 9.84 -10.29 -8.96
N PHE A 142 8.67 -10.94 -8.81
CA PHE A 142 7.49 -10.31 -8.22
C PHE A 142 7.71 -9.96 -6.74
N ALA A 143 8.26 -10.89 -5.97
CA ALA A 143 8.59 -10.66 -4.55
C ALA A 143 9.56 -9.49 -4.37
N GLU A 144 10.57 -9.38 -5.24
CA GLU A 144 11.52 -8.27 -5.26
C GLU A 144 10.83 -6.94 -5.52
N LYS A 145 10.05 -6.86 -6.59
CA LYS A 145 9.32 -5.64 -6.93
C LYS A 145 8.40 -5.21 -5.79
N ARG A 146 7.72 -6.18 -5.18
CA ARG A 146 6.81 -5.93 -4.07
C ARG A 146 7.51 -5.46 -2.81
N LEU A 147 8.66 -6.07 -2.47
CA LEU A 147 9.45 -5.68 -1.30
C LEU A 147 9.97 -4.24 -1.47
N GLU A 148 10.45 -3.86 -2.66
CA GLU A 148 10.81 -2.47 -2.93
C GLU A 148 9.65 -1.50 -2.72
N MET A 149 8.44 -1.84 -3.19
CA MET A 149 7.25 -1.00 -2.98
C MET A 149 6.97 -0.80 -1.49
N PHE A 150 7.08 -1.88 -0.70
CA PHE A 150 6.91 -1.85 0.74
C PHE A 150 7.96 -0.97 1.43
N GLU A 151 9.23 -1.14 1.08
CA GLU A 151 10.35 -0.38 1.64
C GLU A 151 10.25 1.12 1.31
N ARG A 152 9.95 1.46 0.05
CA ARG A 152 9.70 2.85 -0.38
C ARG A 152 8.58 3.48 0.44
N ARG A 153 7.48 2.75 0.65
CA ARG A 153 6.35 3.22 1.47
C ARG A 153 6.76 3.45 2.92
N LYS A 154 7.48 2.51 3.55
CA LYS A 154 7.96 2.66 4.94
C LYS A 154 8.90 3.86 5.08
N ALA A 155 9.85 4.02 4.16
CA ALA A 155 10.76 5.16 4.15
C ALA A 155 10.01 6.50 4.01
N GLY A 156 9.01 6.57 3.12
CA GLY A 156 8.16 7.75 2.95
C GLY A 156 7.39 8.12 4.22
N ILE A 157 6.77 7.15 4.89
CA ILE A 157 6.05 7.35 6.16
C ILE A 157 7.02 7.84 7.25
N GLN A 158 8.21 7.23 7.37
CA GLN A 158 9.23 7.65 8.34
C GLN A 158 9.72 9.08 8.07
N PHE A 159 9.95 9.42 6.80
CA PHE A 159 10.33 10.77 6.40
C PHE A 159 9.26 11.79 6.76
N GLN A 160 7.98 11.52 6.44
CA GLN A 160 6.86 12.39 6.80
C GLN A 160 6.73 12.58 8.31
N LYS A 161 6.84 11.50 9.10
CA LYS A 161 6.83 11.57 10.58
C LYS A 161 7.96 12.46 11.10
N ARG A 162 9.19 12.28 10.58
CA ARG A 162 10.35 13.09 10.97
C ARG A 162 10.18 14.55 10.58
N LEU A 163 9.70 14.84 9.37
CA LEU A 163 9.45 16.20 8.90
C LEU A 163 8.37 16.89 9.76
N ALA A 164 7.26 16.21 10.06
CA ALA A 164 6.21 16.73 10.92
C ALA A 164 6.73 17.06 12.33
N TYR A 165 7.53 16.16 12.92
CA TYR A 165 8.21 16.42 14.20
C TYR A 165 9.10 17.66 14.14
N LEU A 166 9.92 17.82 13.10
CA LEU A 166 10.79 18.99 12.96
C LEU A 166 10.01 20.29 12.77
N LEU A 167 8.88 20.25 12.05
CA LEU A 167 8.02 21.40 11.84
C LEU A 167 7.22 21.78 13.10
N SER A 168 6.82 20.80 13.92
CA SER A 168 6.11 21.07 15.18
C SER A 168 7.02 21.71 16.24
N HIS A 169 8.33 21.45 16.19
CA HIS A 169 9.32 22.04 17.10
C HIS A 169 9.93 23.36 16.57
N LYS A 170 9.53 23.81 15.37
CA LYS A 170 9.96 25.07 14.74
C LYS A 170 8.95 26.22 14.87
N ARG A 171 7.99 26.15 15.81
CA ARG A 171 7.29 27.35 16.29
C ARG A 171 7.99 27.90 17.54
N PRO A 172 9.01 28.76 17.44
CA PRO A 172 9.22 29.71 18.51
C PRO A 172 7.96 30.60 18.55
N ASN A 173 7.33 30.69 19.73
CA ASN A 173 6.37 31.75 19.98
C ASN A 173 7.11 33.08 19.79
N ALA A 174 6.93 33.71 18.63
CA ALA A 174 7.37 35.09 18.39
C ALA A 174 6.72 36.10 19.36
N TYR A 175 5.83 35.63 20.23
CA TYR A 175 5.19 36.38 21.30
C TYR A 175 5.88 36.22 22.67
N GLU A 176 6.74 35.22 22.89
CA GLU A 176 7.40 35.01 24.20
C GLU A 176 8.71 35.78 24.37
N GLU A 177 9.47 36.01 23.29
CA GLU A 177 10.70 36.83 23.35
C GLU A 177 10.42 38.34 23.51
N VAL A 178 9.28 38.81 22.99
CA VAL A 178 8.93 40.24 23.03
C VAL A 178 8.45 40.66 24.43
N ASP A 179 7.69 39.80 25.12
CA ASP A 179 7.22 40.08 26.49
C ASP A 179 8.37 40.05 27.51
N GLN A 180 9.35 39.16 27.35
CA GLN A 180 10.51 39.11 28.26
C GLN A 180 11.42 40.33 28.13
N GLN A 181 11.58 40.89 26.92
CA GLN A 181 12.32 42.14 26.73
C GLN A 181 11.55 43.34 27.30
N HIS A 182 10.22 43.39 27.19
CA HIS A 182 9.43 44.48 27.77
C HIS A 182 9.41 44.45 29.30
N LEU A 183 9.38 43.27 29.94
CA LEU A 183 9.49 43.16 31.40
C LEU A 183 10.89 43.57 31.90
N GLN A 184 11.97 43.13 31.25
CA GLN A 184 13.33 43.52 31.66
C GLN A 184 13.58 45.04 31.54
N VAL A 185 13.09 45.67 30.46
CA VAL A 185 13.23 47.12 30.26
C VAL A 185 12.36 47.91 31.27
N ALA A 186 11.22 47.36 31.71
CA ALA A 186 10.39 47.97 32.74
C ALA A 186 11.04 47.87 34.14
N GLU A 187 11.65 46.74 34.47
CA GLU A 187 12.38 46.53 35.73
C GLU A 187 13.64 47.41 35.83
N GLU A 188 14.43 47.54 34.76
CA GLU A 188 15.60 48.44 34.74
C GLU A 188 15.22 49.92 34.93
N LYS A 189 14.10 50.36 34.32
CA LYS A 189 13.61 51.73 34.50
C LYS A 189 13.11 52.00 35.93
N ALA A 190 12.47 51.02 36.56
CA ALA A 190 12.02 51.14 37.95
C ALA A 190 13.21 51.22 38.93
N LEU A 191 14.27 50.43 38.71
CA LEU A 191 15.49 50.46 39.53
C LEU A 191 16.26 51.79 39.39
N TYR A 192 16.30 52.38 38.18
CA TYR A 192 16.94 53.68 37.97
C TYR A 192 16.21 54.85 38.66
N GLN A 193 14.89 54.75 38.84
CA GLN A 193 14.11 55.79 39.54
C GLN A 193 14.25 55.72 41.07
N ILE A 194 14.50 54.54 41.64
CA ILE A 194 14.67 54.36 43.10
C ILE A 194 16.05 54.89 43.56
N GLY A 195 17.08 54.82 42.70
CA GLY A 195 18.43 55.30 43.02
C GLY A 195 18.65 56.83 43.01
N LYS A 196 17.63 57.64 42.68
CA LYS A 196 17.74 59.12 42.62
C LYS A 196 17.18 59.86 43.85
N TYR A 197 16.71 59.14 44.87
CA TYR A 197 16.17 59.72 46.11
C TYR A 197 16.78 59.10 47.38
N SER A 198 17.98 58.52 47.30
CA SER A 198 18.80 58.12 48.47
C SER A 198 20.02 59.03 48.61
#